data_AF-A0A7S4EYM7-F1
#
_entry.id   AF-A0A7S4EYM7-F1
#
_cell.length_a   1.000
_cell.length_b   1.000
_cell.length_c   1.000
_cell.angle_alpha   90.00
_cell.angle_beta   90.00
_cell.angle_gamma   90.00
#
_symmetry.space_group_name_H-M   'P 1'
#
loop_
_entity.id
_entity.type
_entity.pdbx_description
1 polymer ?
#
loop_
_entity_poly.entity_id
_entity_poly.type
_entity_poly.pdbx_seq_one_letter_code
_entity_poly.pdbx_strand_id
1 'polypeptide(L)'
;MLQQLLSAAAHLHACAVLHRDLKLSNLLLTDDGTLKLCDFGLARTFDPPKGEYTGRVVTLWYRAPELLFGAREYGAAVDMWAAGCIMGELLLHRPLMPASTELKQLELMVELLGTPNERIWPEFSKLPLAKSVSLQNQPYNELPSVFASKRLSKETLSLLDAMLTYDPDKRITAESAIAHAYFRQQPLPQRRAFLSQTIRSEQLARASSGSGRGAQHSHHHHRHRSHHQHHGAHQHQHAEAAKRTACAHSMAEEGQSSASLSSDAPRKRARQAATHDDGSP
;
A
#
# COMPACT_ATOMS: atom_id res chain seq x y z
N MET A 1 5.62 11.22 7.46
CA MET A 1 5.54 9.89 6.82
C MET A 1 4.59 9.89 5.62
N LEU A 2 3.31 10.25 5.79
CA LEU A 2 2.32 10.21 4.70
C LEU A 2 2.75 10.94 3.42
N GLN A 3 3.33 12.14 3.53
CA GLN A 3 3.85 12.88 2.37
C GLN A 3 4.88 12.06 1.58
N GLN A 4 5.78 11.35 2.27
CA GLN A 4 6.81 10.52 1.62
C GLN A 4 6.18 9.27 0.97
N LEU A 5 5.19 8.65 1.61
CA LEU A 5 4.41 7.54 1.03
C LEU A 5 3.72 7.96 -0.27
N LEU A 6 3.01 9.09 -0.26
CA LEU A 6 2.32 9.60 -1.44
C LEU A 6 3.30 10.00 -2.54
N SER A 7 4.44 10.63 -2.22
CA SER A 7 5.49 10.91 -3.21
C SER A 7 6.06 9.65 -3.84
N ALA A 8 6.27 8.58 -3.05
CA ALA A 8 6.73 7.30 -3.57
C ALA A 8 5.66 6.66 -4.48
N ALA A 9 4.38 6.66 -4.07
CA ALA A 9 3.28 6.16 -4.88
C ALA A 9 3.14 6.94 -6.20
N ALA A 10 3.20 8.28 -6.16
CA ALA A 10 3.15 9.12 -7.36
C ALA A 10 4.29 8.80 -8.34
N HIS A 11 5.50 8.55 -7.82
CA HIS A 11 6.62 8.13 -8.67
C HIS A 11 6.38 6.76 -9.32
N LEU A 12 5.88 5.77 -8.57
CA LEU A 12 5.54 4.46 -9.12
C LEU A 12 4.47 4.57 -10.20
N HIS A 13 3.41 5.34 -9.94
CA HIS A 13 2.30 5.53 -10.87
C HIS A 13 2.74 6.26 -12.15
N ALA A 14 3.64 7.24 -12.05
CA ALA A 14 4.24 7.90 -13.22
C ALA A 14 5.09 6.95 -14.07
N CYS A 15 5.69 5.93 -13.45
CA CYS A 15 6.41 4.85 -14.13
C CYS A 15 5.49 3.70 -14.59
N ALA A 16 4.16 3.90 -14.53
CA ALA A 16 3.15 2.87 -14.82
C ALA A 16 3.30 1.59 -13.99
N VAL A 17 3.76 1.70 -12.74
CA VAL A 17 3.92 0.60 -11.78
C VAL A 17 2.88 0.73 -10.66
N LEU A 18 2.15 -0.34 -10.39
CA LEU A 18 1.28 -0.49 -9.22
C LEU A 18 2.01 -1.28 -8.13
N HIS A 19 1.94 -0.82 -6.88
CA HIS A 19 2.57 -1.54 -5.76
C HIS A 19 1.73 -2.74 -5.31
N ARG A 20 0.42 -2.55 -5.12
CA ARG A 20 -0.61 -3.57 -4.78
C ARG A 20 -0.50 -4.25 -3.41
N ASP A 21 0.59 -4.06 -2.70
CA ASP A 21 0.78 -4.52 -1.31
C ASP A 21 1.26 -3.40 -0.38
N LEU A 22 0.69 -2.19 -0.50
CA LEU A 22 1.00 -1.12 0.44
C LEU A 22 0.38 -1.44 1.80
N LYS A 23 1.24 -1.55 2.81
CA LYS A 23 0.90 -1.78 4.22
C LYS A 23 2.01 -1.23 5.11
N LEU A 24 1.72 -0.95 6.37
CA LEU A 24 2.70 -0.36 7.29
C LEU A 24 4.00 -1.19 7.40
N SER A 25 3.91 -2.53 7.38
CA SER A 25 5.10 -3.40 7.44
C SER A 25 6.03 -3.27 6.22
N ASN A 26 5.52 -2.77 5.10
CA ASN A 26 6.27 -2.56 3.86
C ASN A 26 6.79 -1.12 3.73
N LEU A 27 6.60 -0.29 4.76
CA LEU A 27 7.15 1.06 4.86
C LEU A 27 8.40 1.02 5.75
N LEU A 28 9.57 0.91 5.12
CA LEU A 28 10.83 0.98 5.85
C LEU A 28 11.17 2.43 6.14
N LEU A 29 11.70 2.69 7.33
CA LEU A 29 12.16 4.01 7.73
C LEU A 29 13.64 3.93 8.08
N THR A 30 14.45 4.69 7.35
CA THR A 30 15.88 4.79 7.60
C THR A 30 16.16 5.65 8.83
N ASP A 31 17.40 5.59 9.32
CA ASP A 31 17.88 6.33 10.48
C ASP A 31 17.96 7.85 10.26
N ASP A 32 17.90 8.33 9.01
CA ASP A 32 17.74 9.75 8.67
C ASP A 32 16.27 10.18 8.52
N GLY A 33 15.32 9.25 8.73
CA GLY A 33 13.88 9.51 8.63
C GLY A 33 13.33 9.48 7.19
N THR A 34 14.05 8.87 6.26
CA THR A 34 13.61 8.65 4.88
C THR A 34 12.76 7.38 4.76
N LEU A 35 11.55 7.51 4.22
CA LEU A 35 10.66 6.38 3.97
C LEU A 35 11.06 5.68 2.66
N LYS A 36 11.17 4.36 2.69
CA LYS A 36 11.40 3.50 1.53
C LYS A 36 10.33 2.44 1.46
N LEU A 37 9.69 2.31 0.29
CA LEU A 37 8.80 1.19 0.00
C LEU A 37 9.64 -0.06 -0.24
N CYS A 38 9.18 -1.21 0.27
CA CYS A 38 9.76 -2.51 -0.01
C CYS A 38 8.68 -3.52 -0.41
N ASP A 39 9.11 -4.72 -0.79
CA ASP A 39 8.24 -5.83 -1.19
C ASP A 39 7.37 -5.53 -2.43
N PHE A 40 8.05 -5.44 -3.57
CA PHE A 40 7.43 -5.34 -4.89
C PHE A 40 7.01 -6.72 -5.44
N GLY A 41 6.91 -7.75 -4.59
CA GLY A 41 6.59 -9.13 -5.02
C GLY A 41 5.21 -9.27 -5.68
N LEU A 42 4.32 -8.30 -5.48
CA LEU A 42 3.00 -8.20 -6.11
C LEU A 42 2.89 -7.03 -7.11
N ALA A 43 3.97 -6.28 -7.32
CA ALA A 43 3.97 -5.13 -8.20
C ALA A 43 3.81 -5.55 -9.67
N ARG A 44 3.10 -4.74 -10.45
CA ARG A 44 2.92 -4.96 -11.90
C ARG A 44 2.83 -3.64 -12.66
N THR A 45 3.15 -3.70 -13.95
CA THR A 45 2.78 -2.67 -14.92
C THR A 45 1.25 -2.57 -15.03
N PHE A 46 0.73 -1.48 -15.59
CA PHE A 46 -0.72 -1.24 -15.74
C PHE A 46 -1.43 -2.22 -16.71
N ASP A 47 -0.76 -3.29 -17.14
CA ASP A 47 -1.35 -4.32 -17.99
C ASP A 47 -2.49 -5.05 -17.26
N PRO A 48 -3.59 -5.37 -17.97
CA PRO A 48 -4.70 -6.11 -17.38
C PRO A 48 -4.19 -7.42 -16.77
N PRO A 49 -4.71 -7.81 -15.59
CA PRO A 49 -4.21 -8.98 -14.87
C PRO A 49 -4.37 -10.25 -15.70
N LYS A 50 -3.25 -10.72 -16.26
CA LYS A 50 -3.12 -12.11 -16.70
C LYS A 50 -2.90 -12.96 -15.45
N GLY A 51 -3.90 -13.75 -15.08
CA GLY A 51 -3.81 -14.82 -14.08
C GLY A 51 -4.57 -14.57 -12.78
N GLU A 52 -5.13 -15.66 -12.24
CA GLU A 52 -5.71 -15.74 -10.90
C GLU A 52 -4.64 -15.47 -9.83
N TYR A 53 -5.02 -14.76 -8.77
CA TYR A 53 -4.13 -14.50 -7.64
C TYR A 53 -3.90 -15.80 -6.86
N THR A 54 -2.66 -16.30 -6.82
CA THR A 54 -2.31 -17.47 -6.00
C THR A 54 -2.35 -17.10 -4.52
N GLY A 55 -3.16 -17.85 -3.74
CA GLY A 55 -3.47 -17.62 -2.34
C GLY A 55 -2.30 -17.78 -1.36
N ARG A 56 -1.45 -16.74 -1.25
CA ARG A 56 -0.82 -16.45 0.05
C ARG A 56 -1.85 -15.78 0.95
N VAL A 57 -1.72 -16.00 2.25
CA VAL A 57 -2.45 -15.24 3.27
C VAL A 57 -2.01 -13.78 3.17
N VAL A 58 -2.69 -12.99 2.34
CA VAL A 58 -2.44 -11.57 2.14
C VAL A 58 -3.26 -10.79 3.16
N THR A 59 -2.63 -9.84 3.84
CA THR A 59 -3.30 -8.92 4.76
C THR A 59 -4.41 -8.15 4.02
N LEU A 60 -5.66 -8.43 4.34
CA LEU A 60 -6.84 -7.84 3.68
C LEU A 60 -7.07 -6.36 4.03
N TRP A 61 -6.46 -5.89 5.10
CA TRP A 61 -6.80 -4.62 5.77
C TRP A 61 -6.66 -3.38 4.89
N TYR A 62 -5.82 -3.47 3.86
CA TYR A 62 -5.48 -2.40 2.93
C TYR A 62 -6.02 -2.66 1.51
N ARG A 63 -6.77 -3.76 1.30
CA ARG A 63 -7.28 -4.13 -0.02
C ARG A 63 -8.46 -3.25 -0.41
N ALA A 64 -8.41 -2.72 -1.63
CA ALA A 64 -9.43 -1.85 -2.19
C ALA A 64 -10.75 -2.58 -2.48
N PRO A 65 -11.91 -1.88 -2.40
CA PRO A 65 -13.23 -2.49 -2.58
C PRO A 65 -13.41 -3.09 -3.98
N GLU A 66 -12.91 -2.46 -5.03
CA GLU A 66 -13.01 -2.97 -6.41
C GLU A 66 -12.39 -4.35 -6.58
N LEU A 67 -11.29 -4.62 -5.86
CA LEU A 67 -10.66 -5.95 -5.87
C LEU A 67 -11.53 -6.99 -5.14
N LEU A 68 -12.16 -6.60 -4.03
CA LEU A 68 -13.06 -7.47 -3.26
C LEU A 68 -14.38 -7.75 -3.99
N PHE A 69 -14.82 -6.84 -4.86
CA PHE A 69 -15.98 -7.04 -5.72
C PHE A 69 -15.65 -7.70 -7.06
N GLY A 70 -14.38 -8.08 -7.28
CA GLY A 70 -13.94 -8.87 -8.43
C GLY A 70 -13.70 -8.06 -9.70
N ALA A 71 -13.42 -6.76 -9.61
CA ALA A 71 -13.06 -5.95 -10.77
C ALA A 71 -11.88 -6.57 -11.52
N ARG A 72 -12.04 -6.75 -12.84
CA ARG A 72 -11.00 -7.30 -13.72
C ARG A 72 -9.99 -6.26 -14.14
N GLU A 73 -10.43 -5.00 -14.19
CA GLU A 73 -9.61 -3.84 -14.53
C GLU A 73 -9.52 -2.96 -13.28
N TYR A 74 -8.28 -2.61 -12.92
CA TYR A 74 -7.98 -1.76 -11.78
C TYR A 74 -6.65 -1.06 -12.04
N GLY A 75 -6.44 0.09 -11.41
CA GLY A 75 -5.26 0.93 -11.63
C GLY A 75 -4.68 1.48 -10.34
N ALA A 76 -4.01 2.63 -10.44
CA ALA A 76 -3.35 3.34 -9.34
C ALA A 76 -4.24 3.59 -8.11
N ALA A 77 -5.56 3.65 -8.31
CA ALA A 77 -6.54 3.84 -7.25
C ALA A 77 -6.44 2.77 -6.13
N VAL A 78 -6.01 1.54 -6.43
CA VAL A 78 -5.88 0.49 -5.40
C VAL A 78 -4.81 0.83 -4.36
N ASP A 79 -3.71 1.45 -4.80
CA ASP A 79 -2.64 1.91 -3.92
C ASP A 79 -3.10 3.12 -3.09
N MET A 80 -3.96 3.96 -3.66
CA MET A 80 -4.51 5.13 -2.97
C MET A 80 -5.48 4.75 -1.86
N TRP A 81 -6.27 3.68 -2.06
CA TRP A 81 -7.08 3.10 -0.98
C TRP A 81 -6.20 2.61 0.17
N ALA A 82 -5.17 1.83 -0.15
CA ALA A 82 -4.23 1.31 0.84
C ALA A 82 -3.53 2.45 1.62
N ALA A 83 -3.13 3.52 0.92
CA ALA A 83 -2.57 4.72 1.55
C ALA A 83 -3.58 5.42 2.49
N GLY A 84 -4.87 5.45 2.12
CA GLY A 84 -5.96 5.91 2.98
C GLY A 84 -6.09 5.06 4.25
N CYS A 85 -6.06 3.74 4.14
CA CYS A 85 -6.06 2.83 5.29
C CYS A 85 -4.84 3.06 6.20
N ILE A 86 -3.65 3.24 5.63
CA ILE A 86 -2.42 3.57 6.36
C ILE A 86 -2.56 4.93 7.08
N MET A 87 -3.09 5.96 6.41
CA MET A 87 -3.33 7.27 7.05
C MET A 87 -4.29 7.12 8.23
N GLY A 88 -5.41 6.41 8.05
CA GLY A 88 -6.36 6.16 9.12
C GLY A 88 -5.74 5.40 10.30
N GLU A 89 -4.92 4.40 10.03
CA GLU A 89 -4.20 3.64 11.06
C GLU A 89 -3.19 4.50 11.83
N LEU A 90 -2.44 5.37 11.14
CA LEU A 90 -1.52 6.32 11.78
C LEU A 90 -2.24 7.30 12.70
N LEU A 91 -3.45 7.75 12.30
CA LEU A 91 -4.27 8.69 13.08
C LEU A 91 -4.98 7.99 14.27
N LEU A 92 -5.37 6.73 14.12
CA LEU A 92 -6.01 5.96 15.19
C LEU A 92 -5.04 5.31 16.16
N HIS A 93 -3.80 5.04 15.72
CA HIS A 93 -2.82 4.16 16.37
C HIS A 93 -3.29 2.70 16.52
N ARG A 94 -4.20 2.29 15.64
CA ARG A 94 -4.68 0.91 15.50
C ARG A 94 -5.17 0.72 14.06
N PRO A 95 -5.19 -0.51 13.53
CA PRO A 95 -5.69 -0.78 12.18
C PRO A 95 -7.10 -0.21 11.96
N LEU A 96 -7.31 0.38 10.79
CA LEU A 96 -8.59 1.00 10.43
C LEU A 96 -9.68 -0.06 10.18
N MET A 97 -9.35 -1.12 9.43
CA MET A 97 -10.27 -2.22 9.08
C MET A 97 -9.56 -3.58 9.20
N PRO A 98 -9.38 -4.11 10.42
CA PRO A 98 -8.67 -5.38 10.63
C PRO A 98 -9.56 -6.61 10.39
N ALA A 99 -9.79 -6.98 9.12
CA ALA A 99 -10.56 -8.18 8.79
C ALA A 99 -9.71 -9.45 8.66
N SER A 100 -10.34 -10.60 8.92
CA SER A 100 -9.80 -11.96 8.67
C SER A 100 -10.37 -12.62 7.42
N THR A 101 -11.48 -12.10 6.87
CA THR A 101 -12.14 -12.62 5.68
C THR A 101 -12.53 -11.47 4.74
N GLU A 102 -12.71 -11.76 3.45
CA GLU A 102 -13.11 -10.75 2.45
C GLU A 102 -14.50 -10.18 2.76
N LEU A 103 -15.46 -11.03 3.18
CA LEU A 103 -16.77 -10.57 3.63
C LEU A 103 -16.65 -9.63 4.83
N LYS A 104 -15.85 -9.98 5.84
CA LYS A 104 -15.67 -9.10 7.00
C LYS A 104 -14.99 -7.78 6.62
N GLN A 105 -14.08 -7.81 5.65
CA GLN A 105 -13.47 -6.58 5.13
C GLN A 105 -14.53 -5.66 4.52
N LEU A 106 -15.43 -6.20 3.69
CA LEU A 106 -16.55 -5.43 3.12
C LEU A 106 -17.50 -4.91 4.19
N GLU A 107 -17.85 -5.72 5.20
CA GLU A 107 -18.68 -5.27 6.33
C GLU A 107 -18.03 -4.07 7.06
N LEU A 108 -16.73 -4.12 7.34
CA LEU A 108 -16.02 -3.01 7.98
C LEU A 108 -15.99 -1.75 7.10
N MET A 109 -15.88 -1.90 5.78
CA MET A 109 -16.00 -0.77 4.84
C MET A 109 -17.39 -0.14 4.91
N VAL A 110 -18.44 -0.97 4.95
CA VAL A 110 -19.83 -0.52 5.07
C VAL A 110 -20.08 0.16 6.40
N GLU A 111 -19.60 -0.41 7.51
CA GLU A 111 -19.69 0.20 8.85
C GLU A 111 -19.03 1.59 8.88
N LEU A 112 -17.91 1.78 8.15
CA LEU A 112 -17.13 3.02 8.14
C LEU A 112 -17.66 4.08 7.16
N LEU A 113 -17.97 3.69 5.92
CA LEU A 113 -18.20 4.62 4.80
C LEU A 113 -19.65 4.58 4.28
N GLY A 114 -20.45 3.64 4.78
CA GLY A 114 -21.77 3.33 4.26
C GLY A 114 -21.76 2.31 3.13
N THR A 115 -22.94 1.81 2.80
CA THR A 115 -23.15 0.76 1.79
C THR A 115 -22.92 1.30 0.38
N PRO A 116 -22.04 0.67 -0.43
CA PRO A 116 -21.84 1.06 -1.82
C PRO A 116 -23.15 0.90 -2.62
N ASN A 117 -23.40 1.87 -3.48
CA ASN A 117 -24.59 1.94 -4.32
C ASN A 117 -24.30 2.83 -5.55
N GLU A 118 -25.19 2.79 -6.53
CA GLU A 118 -25.04 3.51 -7.81
C GLU A 118 -24.85 5.04 -7.68
N ARG A 119 -25.25 5.64 -6.55
CA ARG A 119 -25.05 7.08 -6.32
C ARG A 119 -23.59 7.40 -5.97
N ILE A 120 -22.97 6.59 -5.11
CA ILE A 120 -21.59 6.84 -4.63
C ILE A 120 -20.54 6.09 -5.44
N TRP A 121 -20.95 5.04 -6.15
CA TRP A 121 -20.12 4.27 -7.06
C TRP A 121 -20.96 3.90 -8.28
N PRO A 122 -20.96 4.75 -9.33
CA PRO A 122 -21.61 4.45 -10.59
C PRO A 122 -21.09 3.13 -11.16
N GLU A 123 -22.00 2.33 -11.73
CA GLU A 123 -21.70 1.02 -12.30
C GLU A 123 -21.32 -0.06 -11.27
N PHE A 124 -21.52 0.20 -9.97
CA PHE A 124 -21.28 -0.79 -8.91
C PHE A 124 -21.99 -2.14 -9.21
N SER A 125 -23.23 -2.11 -9.70
CA SER A 125 -23.99 -3.31 -10.03
C SER A 125 -23.42 -4.15 -11.17
N LYS A 126 -22.46 -3.61 -11.94
CA LYS A 126 -21.74 -4.32 -13.02
C LYS A 126 -20.56 -5.13 -12.50
N LEU A 127 -20.11 -4.90 -11.27
CA LEU A 127 -19.00 -5.66 -10.69
C LEU A 127 -19.40 -7.13 -10.48
N PRO A 128 -18.49 -8.10 -10.74
CA PRO A 128 -18.84 -9.52 -10.72
C PRO A 128 -19.50 -10.02 -9.43
N LEU A 129 -19.08 -9.50 -8.27
CA LEU A 129 -19.57 -9.96 -6.97
C LEU A 129 -20.59 -9.03 -6.32
N ALA A 130 -20.96 -7.90 -6.94
CA ALA A 130 -21.85 -6.91 -6.33
C ALA A 130 -23.24 -7.45 -5.96
N LYS A 131 -23.76 -8.41 -6.73
CA LYS A 131 -25.06 -9.06 -6.46
C LYS A 131 -24.97 -10.29 -5.57
N SER A 132 -23.79 -10.88 -5.45
CA SER A 132 -23.56 -12.13 -4.71
C SER A 132 -23.23 -11.88 -3.24
N VAL A 133 -22.68 -10.70 -2.92
CA VAL A 133 -22.38 -10.31 -1.54
C VAL A 133 -23.60 -9.63 -0.93
N SER A 134 -24.12 -10.19 0.15
CA SER A 134 -25.14 -9.55 0.97
C SER A 134 -24.48 -8.68 2.04
N LEU A 135 -24.74 -7.39 2.03
CA LEU A 135 -24.21 -6.41 2.99
C LEU A 135 -25.37 -5.77 3.75
N GLN A 136 -25.09 -5.36 4.99
CA GLN A 136 -26.04 -4.55 5.75
C GLN A 136 -26.25 -3.20 5.07
N ASN A 137 -27.44 -2.64 5.23
CA ASN A 137 -27.77 -1.30 4.74
C ASN A 137 -27.36 -0.26 5.80
N GLN A 138 -26.25 0.43 5.55
CA GLN A 138 -25.71 1.53 6.34
C GLN A 138 -25.67 2.77 5.43
N PRO A 139 -26.62 3.72 5.55
CA PRO A 139 -26.75 4.80 4.57
C PRO A 139 -25.80 5.98 4.83
N TYR A 140 -25.05 5.98 5.93
CA TYR A 140 -24.24 7.11 6.40
C TYR A 140 -22.74 6.80 6.38
N ASN A 141 -21.94 7.85 6.15
CA ASN A 141 -20.49 7.83 6.29
C ASN A 141 -20.12 8.15 7.75
N GLU A 142 -19.55 7.18 8.46
CA GLU A 142 -19.17 7.27 9.87
C GLU A 142 -17.71 7.70 10.08
N LEU A 143 -16.97 8.00 9.00
CA LEU A 143 -15.58 8.44 9.09
C LEU A 143 -15.42 9.64 10.05
N PRO A 144 -16.25 10.70 10.02
CA PRO A 144 -16.14 11.79 10.99
C PRO A 144 -16.37 11.33 12.44
N SER A 145 -17.34 10.43 12.66
CA SER A 145 -17.68 9.89 13.98
C SER A 145 -16.54 9.05 14.57
N VAL A 146 -15.95 8.16 13.76
CA VAL A 146 -14.83 7.30 14.16
C VAL A 146 -13.61 8.12 14.63
N PHE A 147 -13.41 9.29 14.03
CA PHE A 147 -12.29 10.18 14.34
C PHE A 147 -12.66 11.35 15.27
N ALA A 148 -13.90 11.42 15.78
CA ALA A 148 -14.37 12.55 16.58
C ALA A 148 -13.49 12.82 17.82
N SER A 149 -12.99 11.75 18.47
CA SER A 149 -12.10 11.87 19.63
C SER A 149 -10.69 12.40 19.33
N LYS A 150 -10.28 12.39 18.05
CA LYS A 150 -8.92 12.75 17.62
C LYS A 150 -8.74 14.24 17.32
N ARG A 151 -9.82 15.04 17.37
CA ARG A 151 -9.80 16.48 17.04
C ARG A 151 -9.10 16.79 15.73
N LEU A 152 -9.40 16.00 14.69
CA LEU A 152 -8.80 16.19 13.37
C LEU A 152 -9.28 17.50 12.74
N SER A 153 -8.42 18.13 11.93
CA SER A 153 -8.84 19.23 11.09
C SER A 153 -9.74 18.76 9.95
N LYS A 154 -10.52 19.69 9.38
CA LYS A 154 -11.38 19.43 8.22
C LYS A 154 -10.59 18.91 7.03
N GLU A 155 -9.39 19.46 6.81
CA GLU A 155 -8.50 19.11 5.71
C GLU A 155 -7.93 17.69 5.88
N THR A 156 -7.74 17.24 7.13
CA THR A 156 -7.31 15.88 7.45
C THR A 156 -8.40 14.86 7.09
N LEU A 157 -9.63 15.11 7.54
CA LEU A 157 -10.77 14.27 7.18
C LEU A 157 -11.05 14.30 5.68
N SER A 158 -10.96 15.48 5.06
CA SER A 158 -11.17 15.65 3.61
C SER A 158 -10.16 14.84 2.78
N LEU A 159 -8.88 14.81 3.17
CA LEU A 159 -7.89 13.99 2.46
C LEU A 159 -8.16 12.50 2.65
N LEU A 160 -8.49 12.10 3.88
CA LEU A 160 -8.77 10.69 4.21
C LEU A 160 -10.00 10.18 3.44
N ASP A 161 -11.08 10.96 3.40
CA ASP A 161 -12.31 10.65 2.66
C ASP A 161 -12.05 10.54 1.15
N ALA A 162 -11.24 11.45 0.59
CA ALA A 162 -10.86 11.41 -0.82
C ALA A 162 -10.00 10.18 -1.19
N MET A 163 -9.18 9.66 -0.27
CA MET A 163 -8.42 8.41 -0.46
C MET A 163 -9.28 7.15 -0.28
N LEU A 164 -10.33 7.23 0.55
CA LEU A 164 -11.26 6.13 0.84
C LEU A 164 -12.56 6.21 0.02
N THR A 165 -12.55 6.93 -1.10
CA THR A 165 -13.70 6.97 -2.01
C THR A 165 -13.89 5.62 -2.71
N TYR A 166 -15.11 5.07 -2.67
CA TYR A 166 -15.44 3.77 -3.26
C TYR A 166 -15.13 3.71 -4.76
N ASP A 167 -15.67 4.67 -5.51
CA ASP A 167 -15.46 4.81 -6.94
C ASP A 167 -13.97 5.07 -7.26
N PRO A 168 -13.26 4.11 -7.89
CA PRO A 168 -11.84 4.27 -8.16
C PRO A 168 -11.53 5.42 -9.12
N ASP A 169 -12.48 5.81 -9.97
CA ASP A 169 -12.29 6.91 -10.93
C ASP A 169 -12.43 8.29 -10.27
N LYS A 170 -13.13 8.36 -9.14
CA LYS A 170 -13.24 9.57 -8.32
C LYS A 170 -12.26 9.61 -7.16
N ARG A 171 -11.61 8.49 -6.86
CA ARG A 171 -10.62 8.39 -5.79
C ARG A 171 -9.41 9.26 -6.11
N ILE A 172 -8.94 10.02 -5.12
CA ILE A 172 -7.84 10.97 -5.32
C ILE A 172 -6.56 10.26 -5.81
N THR A 173 -5.89 10.85 -6.78
CA THR A 173 -4.58 10.36 -7.27
C THR A 173 -3.46 10.73 -6.30
N ALA A 174 -2.32 10.03 -6.36
CA ALA A 174 -1.17 10.35 -5.53
C ALA A 174 -0.66 11.79 -5.75
N GLU A 175 -0.63 12.24 -6.99
CA GLU A 175 -0.23 13.60 -7.35
C GLU A 175 -1.16 14.65 -6.74
N SER A 176 -2.48 14.46 -6.88
CA SER A 176 -3.48 15.37 -6.30
C SER A 176 -3.47 15.33 -4.77
N ALA A 177 -3.22 14.16 -4.17
CA ALA A 177 -3.13 14.00 -2.73
C ALA A 177 -1.94 14.80 -2.15
N ILE A 178 -0.78 14.81 -2.81
CA ILE A 178 0.39 15.61 -2.38
C ILE A 178 0.09 17.11 -2.43
N ALA A 179 -0.71 17.56 -3.41
CA ALA A 179 -1.12 18.96 -3.55
C ALA A 179 -2.27 19.38 -2.60
N HIS A 180 -2.84 18.43 -1.86
CA HIS A 180 -4.00 18.65 -1.01
C HIS A 180 -3.73 19.68 0.11
N ALA A 181 -4.77 20.41 0.52
CA ALA A 181 -4.67 21.44 1.58
C ALA A 181 -4.15 20.90 2.91
N TYR A 182 -4.33 19.61 3.16
CA TYR A 182 -3.78 18.88 4.31
C TYR A 182 -2.26 19.09 4.50
N PHE A 183 -1.47 19.20 3.43
CA PHE A 183 -0.02 19.40 3.53
C PHE A 183 0.38 20.87 3.66
N ARG A 184 -0.57 21.80 3.55
CA ARG A 184 -0.37 23.25 3.64
C ARG A 184 -0.87 23.86 4.96
N GLN A 185 -1.72 23.14 5.69
CA GLN A 185 -2.19 23.57 7.01
C GLN A 185 -1.11 23.41 8.09
N GLN A 186 -1.27 24.12 9.21
CA GLN A 186 -0.46 23.92 10.40
C GLN A 186 -1.00 22.74 11.25
N PRO A 187 -0.13 21.99 11.94
CA PRO A 187 1.33 22.07 11.87
C PRO A 187 1.85 21.51 10.53
N LEU A 188 2.83 22.19 9.95
CA LEU A 188 3.53 21.70 8.75
C LEU A 188 4.23 20.34 9.04
N PRO A 189 4.48 19.52 8.00
CA PRO A 189 5.20 18.28 8.15
C PRO A 189 6.52 18.46 8.91
N GLN A 190 6.73 17.63 9.94
CA GLN A 190 8.00 17.63 10.67
C GLN A 190 9.16 17.33 9.72
N ARG A 191 10.30 18.01 9.94
CA ARG A 191 11.54 17.72 9.22
C ARG A 191 11.97 16.27 9.48
N ARG A 192 12.51 15.61 8.45
CA ARG A 192 12.97 14.20 8.52
C ARG A 192 13.91 13.93 9.69
N ALA A 193 14.81 14.88 9.99
CA ALA A 193 15.73 14.79 11.11
C ALA A 193 15.03 14.60 12.47
N PHE A 194 13.83 15.16 12.69
CA PHE A 194 13.10 14.93 13.95
C PHE A 194 12.51 13.52 14.03
N LEU A 195 12.02 12.97 12.91
CA LEU A 195 11.59 11.57 12.85
C LEU A 195 12.74 10.63 13.25
N SER A 196 13.97 10.92 12.79
CA SER A 196 15.14 10.12 13.19
C SER A 196 15.42 10.12 14.69
N GLN A 197 15.23 11.26 15.34
CA GLN A 197 15.48 11.41 16.78
C GLN A 197 14.44 10.63 17.57
N THR A 198 13.16 10.70 17.17
CA THR A 198 12.09 9.91 17.78
C THR A 198 12.36 8.42 17.66
N ILE A 199 12.72 7.92 16.47
CA ILE A 199 13.03 6.50 16.26
C ILE A 199 14.20 6.05 17.13
N ARG A 200 15.30 6.82 17.16
CA ARG A 200 16.46 6.51 18.01
C ARG A 200 16.08 6.47 19.49
N SER A 201 15.26 7.42 19.95
CA SER A 201 14.81 7.45 21.34
C SER A 201 13.95 6.23 21.70
N GLU A 202 13.05 5.79 20.81
CA GLU A 202 12.23 4.59 21.02
C GLU A 202 13.05 3.29 20.97
N GLN A 203 14.02 3.19 20.06
CA GLN A 203 14.92 2.04 19.97
C GLN A 203 15.78 1.92 21.24
N LEU A 204 16.32 3.03 21.74
CA LEU A 204 17.06 3.08 22.99
C LEU A 204 16.17 2.71 24.18
N ALA A 205 14.94 3.22 24.24
CA ALA A 205 13.98 2.86 25.29
C ALA A 205 13.65 1.36 25.29
N ARG A 206 13.47 0.74 24.11
CA ARG A 206 13.25 -0.72 23.96
C ARG A 206 14.47 -1.55 24.33
N ALA A 207 15.68 -1.10 23.98
CA ALA A 207 16.92 -1.76 24.38
C ALA A 207 17.13 -1.70 25.90
N SER A 208 16.73 -0.60 26.52
CA SER A 208 16.85 -0.38 27.97
C SER A 208 15.86 -1.21 28.78
N SER A 209 14.64 -1.42 28.26
CA SER A 209 13.61 -2.26 28.91
C SER A 209 13.85 -3.77 28.73
N GLY A 210 14.66 -4.17 27.74
CA GLY A 210 15.05 -5.57 27.50
C GLY A 210 16.17 -6.10 28.40
N SER A 211 16.93 -5.24 29.09
CA SER A 211 18.12 -5.64 29.87
C SER A 211 17.85 -5.96 31.35
N GLY A 212 16.58 -5.95 31.80
CA GLY A 212 16.22 -6.01 33.23
C GLY A 212 15.71 -7.36 33.78
N ARG A 213 15.73 -8.47 33.01
CA ARG A 213 15.28 -9.79 33.49
C ARG A 213 16.36 -10.85 33.27
N GLY A 214 17.41 -10.80 34.08
CA GLY A 214 18.51 -11.77 33.93
C GLY A 214 19.56 -11.71 35.02
N ALA A 215 19.21 -11.42 36.27
CA ALA A 215 20.10 -11.62 37.39
C ALA A 215 19.31 -11.62 38.70
N GLN A 216 18.87 -12.80 39.17
CA GLN A 216 18.83 -13.10 40.60
C GLN A 216 18.48 -14.59 40.83
N HIS A 217 19.33 -15.20 41.66
CA HIS A 217 19.22 -16.50 42.35
C HIS A 217 19.61 -17.78 41.60
N SER A 218 20.92 -18.02 41.62
CA SER A 218 21.50 -19.36 41.79
C SER A 218 21.59 -19.70 43.29
N HIS A 219 21.11 -20.88 43.67
CA HIS A 219 21.51 -21.77 44.78
C HIS A 219 20.31 -22.42 45.48
N HIS A 220 19.96 -23.66 45.12
CA HIS A 220 20.22 -24.86 45.95
C HIS A 220 19.51 -26.12 45.41
N HIS A 221 20.24 -27.23 45.55
CA HIS A 221 19.82 -28.62 45.71
C HIS A 221 19.62 -29.61 44.54
N HIS A 222 20.40 -30.69 44.72
CA HIS A 222 20.54 -31.98 44.07
C HIS A 222 19.28 -32.87 43.96
N ARG A 223 19.33 -33.71 42.91
CA ARG A 223 18.84 -35.11 42.79
C ARG A 223 17.32 -35.35 42.93
N HIS A 224 16.69 -35.80 41.84
CA HIS A 224 16.45 -37.24 41.58
C HIS A 224 15.88 -37.48 40.17
N ARG A 225 16.13 -38.69 39.69
CA ARG A 225 15.86 -39.28 38.38
C ARG A 225 14.46 -39.91 38.36
N SER A 226 13.72 -39.80 37.24
CA SER A 226 13.05 -40.88 36.48
C SER A 226 11.62 -40.60 35.95
N HIS A 227 11.50 -40.80 34.63
CA HIS A 227 10.40 -41.38 33.84
C HIS A 227 9.03 -40.67 33.62
N HIS A 228 8.79 -40.47 32.31
CA HIS A 228 7.60 -40.69 31.48
C HIS A 228 6.67 -39.55 31.01
N GLN A 229 6.76 -39.34 29.68
CA GLN A 229 5.71 -39.16 28.65
C GLN A 229 4.65 -38.06 28.80
N HIS A 230 4.69 -37.04 27.93
CA HIS A 230 3.83 -36.94 26.72
C HIS A 230 4.08 -35.62 25.94
N HIS A 231 4.00 -35.71 24.60
CA HIS A 231 3.63 -34.69 23.60
C HIS A 231 4.43 -33.38 23.40
N GLY A 232 4.67 -33.04 22.12
CA GLY A 232 4.75 -31.64 21.68
C GLY A 232 5.79 -31.30 20.60
N ALA A 233 5.30 -31.13 19.37
CA ALA A 233 5.75 -30.27 18.27
C ALA A 233 7.20 -29.71 18.29
N HIS A 234 8.00 -30.17 17.33
CA HIS A 234 9.35 -29.68 17.07
C HIS A 234 9.36 -28.28 16.43
N GLN A 235 10.09 -27.40 17.11
CA GLN A 235 10.63 -26.14 16.64
C GLN A 235 11.63 -26.37 15.50
N HIS A 236 11.41 -25.73 14.35
CA HIS A 236 12.45 -25.44 13.37
C HIS A 236 12.11 -24.11 12.71
N GLN A 237 12.69 -23.01 13.19
CA GLN A 237 12.94 -21.78 12.42
C GLN A 237 13.64 -20.73 13.31
N HIS A 238 14.93 -20.95 13.56
CA HIS A 238 15.87 -19.89 13.96
C HIS A 238 17.26 -20.28 13.45
N ALA A 239 17.42 -20.42 12.13
CA ALA A 239 18.73 -20.59 11.48
C ALA A 239 18.65 -20.43 9.95
N GLU A 240 18.15 -19.30 9.43
CA GLU A 240 18.31 -18.98 7.99
C GLU A 240 18.37 -17.47 7.67
N ALA A 241 18.69 -16.64 8.65
CA ALA A 241 18.89 -15.19 8.44
C ALA A 241 20.33 -14.79 8.08
N ALA A 242 21.23 -15.75 7.86
CA ALA A 242 22.67 -15.49 7.68
C ALA A 242 23.27 -15.95 6.34
N LYS A 243 22.46 -16.18 5.29
CA LYS A 243 22.97 -16.59 3.97
C LYS A 243 22.34 -15.91 2.74
N ARG A 244 21.85 -14.68 2.87
CA ARG A 244 21.33 -13.92 1.71
C ARG A 244 22.11 -12.66 1.31
N THR A 245 23.29 -12.43 1.89
CA THR A 245 24.18 -11.31 1.52
C THR A 245 25.24 -11.69 0.46
N ALA A 246 24.98 -12.68 -0.40
CA ALA A 246 25.96 -13.15 -1.38
C ALA A 246 25.42 -13.36 -2.81
N CYS A 247 24.24 -12.82 -3.16
CA CYS A 247 23.70 -12.94 -4.53
C CYS A 247 23.33 -11.59 -5.19
N ALA A 248 23.67 -10.45 -4.56
CA ALA A 248 23.39 -9.11 -5.08
C ALA A 248 24.62 -8.41 -5.68
N HIS A 249 25.66 -9.15 -6.06
CA HIS A 249 26.90 -8.62 -6.66
C HIS A 249 27.23 -9.23 -8.04
N SER A 250 26.26 -9.84 -8.73
CA SER A 250 26.47 -10.52 -10.02
C SER A 250 25.61 -10.00 -11.17
N MET A 251 24.97 -8.83 -11.05
CA MET A 251 24.11 -8.27 -12.12
C MET A 251 24.45 -6.84 -12.52
N ALA A 252 25.71 -6.40 -12.32
CA ALA A 252 26.17 -5.06 -12.68
C ALA A 252 27.29 -5.04 -13.74
N GLU A 253 27.64 -6.17 -14.37
CA GLU A 253 28.69 -6.22 -15.40
C GLU A 253 28.32 -7.08 -16.61
N GLU A 254 27.14 -6.89 -17.21
CA GLU A 254 26.92 -7.30 -18.61
C GLU A 254 26.01 -6.26 -19.29
N GLY A 255 26.62 -5.18 -19.77
CA GLY A 255 25.89 -4.07 -20.39
C GLY A 255 26.77 -3.08 -21.15
N GLN A 256 27.91 -3.53 -21.68
CA GLN A 256 28.73 -2.76 -22.63
C GLN A 256 29.32 -3.70 -23.67
N SER A 257 28.60 -3.93 -24.76
CA SER A 257 29.17 -4.10 -26.11
C SER A 257 28.06 -4.36 -27.12
N SER A 258 27.75 -3.37 -27.97
CA SER A 258 27.47 -3.53 -29.41
C SER A 258 26.72 -2.30 -29.95
N ALA A 259 27.49 -1.35 -30.48
CA ALA A 259 26.96 -0.35 -31.42
C ALA A 259 27.90 -0.31 -32.63
N SER A 260 27.47 -0.91 -33.74
CA SER A 260 28.03 -0.66 -35.06
C SER A 260 27.11 -1.20 -36.16
N LEU A 261 26.93 -0.37 -37.21
CA LEU A 261 26.34 -0.65 -38.54
C LEU A 261 24.80 -0.55 -38.58
N SER A 262 24.14 0.11 -39.53
CA SER A 262 24.55 0.63 -40.85
C SER A 262 23.66 1.78 -41.32
N SER A 263 24.28 2.71 -42.05
CA SER A 263 23.67 3.63 -43.01
C SER A 263 22.99 2.87 -44.16
N ASP A 264 21.78 3.26 -44.56
CA ASP A 264 21.53 3.61 -45.96
C ASP A 264 20.13 4.23 -46.18
N ALA A 265 20.12 5.33 -46.93
CA ALA A 265 18.93 5.94 -47.50
C ALA A 265 18.60 5.28 -48.86
N PRO A 266 17.42 5.55 -49.44
CA PRO A 266 17.48 6.49 -50.56
C PRO A 266 16.28 7.46 -50.68
N ARG A 267 16.60 8.67 -51.14
CA ARG A 267 15.69 9.64 -51.75
C ARG A 267 15.41 9.28 -53.21
N LYS A 268 14.19 9.57 -53.69
CA LYS A 268 13.82 10.20 -55.00
C LYS A 268 12.31 10.53 -54.96
N ARG A 269 11.88 11.80 -54.96
CA ARG A 269 11.48 12.67 -56.11
C ARG A 269 10.31 12.08 -56.94
N ALA A 270 9.26 12.78 -57.38
CA ALA A 270 8.90 14.21 -57.40
C ALA A 270 7.46 14.41 -57.93
N ARG A 271 6.87 15.59 -57.63
CA ARG A 271 6.06 16.51 -58.47
C ARG A 271 4.53 16.30 -58.71
N GLN A 272 3.80 17.39 -58.34
CA GLN A 272 2.76 18.18 -59.08
C GLN A 272 1.42 17.48 -59.41
N ALA A 273 0.22 18.09 -59.41
CA ALA A 273 -0.33 19.45 -59.34
C ALA A 273 -1.80 19.36 -58.80
N ALA A 274 -2.38 20.38 -58.13
CA ALA A 274 -3.45 21.30 -58.62
C ALA A 274 -4.68 20.58 -59.28
N THR A 275 -5.97 20.78 -58.99
CA THR A 275 -6.80 21.98 -58.73
C THR A 275 -8.23 21.55 -58.30
N HIS A 276 -8.96 22.46 -57.63
CA HIS A 276 -10.43 22.69 -57.55
C HIS A 276 -11.45 21.53 -57.67
N ASP A 277 -12.40 21.49 -56.73
CA ASP A 277 -13.83 21.63 -57.10
C ASP A 277 -14.66 22.18 -55.93
N ASP A 278 -15.68 22.95 -56.30
CA ASP A 278 -16.53 23.86 -55.52
C ASP A 278 -17.97 23.32 -55.49
N GLY A 279 -18.80 23.83 -54.58
CA GLY A 279 -20.24 23.95 -54.84
C GLY A 279 -21.16 22.78 -54.48
N SER A 280 -21.86 22.96 -53.35
CA SER A 280 -23.18 22.39 -53.05
C SER A 280 -24.25 22.77 -54.08
N PRO A 281 -25.42 22.11 -53.99
CA PRO A 281 -26.69 22.83 -53.85
C PRO A 281 -27.33 22.63 -52.47
#